data_AF-A0A8H9GMY5-F1
#
_entry.id   AF-A0A8H9GMY5-F1
#
_cell.length_a   1.000
_cell.length_b   1.000
_cell.length_c   1.000
_cell.angle_alpha   90.00
_cell.angle_beta   90.00
_cell.angle_gamma   90.00
#
_symmetry.space_group_name_H-M   'P 1'
#
loop_
_entity.id
_entity.type
_entity.pdbx_description
1 polymer ?
#
loop_
_entity_poly.entity_id
_entity_poly.type
_entity_poly.pdbx_seq_one_letter_code
_entity_poly.pdbx_strand_id
1 'polypeptide(L)'
;MTTQTRAARLGQIVLYGLGAGLGTGLLCVLVGALLAGGLTRAGVATALGWGGLILTFLAGAIIYSQNGQSQSESGMRARLGEGYRAPGLPWAPILTALIGAGILFLGQFALN
;
A
#
# COMPACT_ATOMS: atom_id res chain seq x y z
N MET A 1 -16.85 22.41 8.72
CA MET A 1 -16.55 21.26 7.85
C MET A 1 -15.91 21.81 6.59
N THR A 2 -14.59 21.66 6.41
CA THR A 2 -13.91 22.14 5.20
C THR A 2 -14.21 21.18 4.06
N THR A 3 -14.87 21.67 3.02
CA THR A 3 -15.20 20.91 1.82
C THR A 3 -13.89 20.59 1.09
N GLN A 4 -13.31 19.43 1.36
CA GLN A 4 -12.09 18.99 0.69
C GLN A 4 -12.39 18.77 -0.80
N THR A 5 -11.71 19.50 -1.66
CA THR A 5 -11.84 19.33 -3.11
C THR A 5 -11.30 17.94 -3.52
N ARG A 6 -11.85 17.36 -4.60
CA ARG A 6 -11.35 16.07 -5.13
C ARG A 6 -9.84 16.10 -5.40
N ALA A 7 -9.34 17.25 -5.85
CA ALA A 7 -7.91 17.49 -6.05
C ALA A 7 -7.09 17.40 -4.75
N ALA A 8 -7.57 18.02 -3.66
CA ALA A 8 -6.89 17.94 -2.36
C ALA A 8 -6.85 16.51 -1.80
N ARG A 9 -7.89 15.71 -2.07
CA ARG A 9 -7.93 14.29 -1.67
C ARG A 9 -6.92 13.44 -2.46
N LEU A 10 -6.81 13.68 -3.77
CA LEU A 10 -5.78 13.04 -4.59
C LEU A 10 -4.37 13.42 -4.14
N GLY A 11 -4.13 14.71 -3.88
CA GLY A 11 -2.85 15.20 -3.36
C GLY A 11 -2.46 14.52 -2.05
N GLN A 12 -3.40 14.33 -1.12
CA GLN A 12 -3.15 13.59 0.11
C GLN A 12 -2.81 12.11 -0.13
N ILE A 13 -3.53 11.42 -1.02
CA ILE A 13 -3.23 10.01 -1.34
C ILE A 13 -1.80 9.86 -1.86
N VAL A 14 -1.37 10.78 -2.72
CA VAL A 14 0.00 10.81 -3.26
C VAL A 14 1.02 11.09 -2.15
N LEU A 15 0.79 12.10 -1.31
CA LEU A 15 1.70 12.45 -0.20
C LEU A 15 1.84 11.31 0.80
N TYR A 16 0.72 10.67 1.18
CA TYR A 16 0.76 9.50 2.06
C TYR A 16 1.43 8.31 1.36
N GLY A 17 1.25 8.15 0.04
CA GLY A 17 1.89 7.08 -0.71
C GLY A 17 3.41 7.25 -0.75
N LEU A 18 3.86 8.49 -0.98
CA LEU A 18 5.26 8.88 -0.85
C LEU A 18 5.80 8.59 0.54
N GLY A 19 5.08 9.00 1.58
CA GLY A 19 5.46 8.75 2.97
C GLY A 19 5.55 7.26 3.30
N ALA A 20 4.57 6.46 2.87
CA ALA A 20 4.56 5.02 3.06
C ALA A 20 5.73 4.35 2.32
N GLY A 21 5.97 4.74 1.07
CA GLY A 21 7.12 4.27 0.30
C GLY A 21 8.43 4.59 1.00
N LEU A 22 8.70 5.86 1.31
CA LEU A 22 9.93 6.29 1.98
C LEU A 22 10.13 5.62 3.35
N GLY A 23 9.08 5.53 4.15
CA GLY A 23 9.13 4.89 5.47
C GLY A 23 9.46 3.40 5.37
N THR A 24 8.74 2.65 4.52
CA THR A 24 9.00 1.22 4.32
C THR A 24 10.37 0.98 3.70
N GLY A 25 10.76 1.77 2.69
CA GLY A 25 12.08 1.67 2.06
C GLY A 25 13.22 1.90 3.05
N LEU A 26 13.14 2.95 3.86
CA LEU A 26 14.15 3.27 4.87
C LEU A 26 14.27 2.15 5.90
N LEU A 27 13.15 1.61 6.38
CA LEU A 27 13.15 0.46 7.29
C LEU A 27 13.80 -0.77 6.67
N CYS A 28 13.42 -1.12 5.43
CA CYS A 28 14.01 -2.26 4.73
C CYS A 28 15.51 -2.08 4.52
N VAL A 29 15.97 -0.88 4.17
CA VAL A 29 17.40 -0.58 3.99
C VAL A 29 18.16 -0.67 5.30
N LEU A 30 17.63 -0.12 6.39
CA LEU A 30 18.27 -0.21 7.72
C LEU A 30 18.39 -1.66 8.20
N VAL A 31 17.32 -2.45 8.05
CA VAL A 31 17.33 -3.87 8.39
C VAL A 31 18.34 -4.62 7.52
N GLY A 32 18.34 -4.38 6.21
CA GLY A 32 19.30 -5.00 5.29
C GLY A 32 20.75 -4.64 5.62
N ALA A 33 21.02 -3.37 5.94
CA ALA A 33 22.36 -2.91 6.32
C ALA A 33 22.84 -3.52 7.63
N LEU A 34 21.96 -3.64 8.63
CA LEU A 34 22.26 -4.28 9.92
C LEU A 34 22.62 -5.76 9.72
N LEU A 35 21.82 -6.49 8.94
CA LEU A 35 22.02 -7.91 8.67
C LEU A 35 23.28 -8.19 7.83
N ALA A 36 23.63 -7.29 6.91
CA ALA A 36 24.81 -7.41 6.06
C ALA A 36 26.09 -6.84 6.70
N GLY A 37 26.00 -6.21 7.88
CA GLY A 37 27.14 -5.56 8.55
C GLY A 37 27.66 -4.30 7.83
N GLY A 38 26.85 -3.69 6.96
CA GLY A 38 27.26 -2.53 6.18
C GLY A 38 26.26 -2.13 5.10
N LEU A 39 26.40 -0.89 4.61
CA LEU A 39 25.51 -0.30 3.61
C LEU A 39 26.18 -0.41 2.23
N THR A 40 25.63 -1.28 1.37
CA THR A 40 26.12 -1.47 0.01
C THR A 40 25.05 -1.10 -1.00
N ARG A 41 25.46 -0.60 -2.18
CA ARG A 41 24.53 -0.24 -3.26
C ARG A 41 23.61 -1.41 -3.65
N ALA A 42 24.17 -2.61 -3.81
CA ALA A 42 23.43 -3.82 -4.13
C ALA A 42 22.46 -4.25 -3.01
N GLY A 43 22.88 -4.11 -1.76
CA GLY A 43 22.03 -4.38 -0.59
C GLY A 43 20.86 -3.41 -0.50
N VAL A 44 21.08 -2.12 -0.75
CA VAL A 44 20.02 -1.11 -0.81
C VAL A 44 19.03 -1.42 -1.93
N ALA A 45 19.49 -1.73 -3.14
CA ALA A 45 18.61 -2.08 -4.26
C ALA A 45 17.73 -3.30 -3.92
N THR A 46 18.32 -4.32 -3.30
CA THR A 46 17.59 -5.53 -2.87
C THR A 46 16.56 -5.22 -1.79
N ALA A 47 16.94 -4.43 -0.78
CA ALA A 47 16.05 -4.01 0.30
C ALA A 47 14.86 -3.19 -0.19
N LEU A 48 15.07 -2.26 -1.13
CA LEU A 48 13.99 -1.49 -1.76
C LEU A 48 13.03 -2.41 -2.54
N GLY A 49 13.56 -3.42 -3.25
CA GLY A 49 12.72 -4.42 -3.93
C GLY A 49 11.82 -5.20 -2.98
N TRP A 50 12.36 -5.64 -1.85
CA TRP A 50 11.56 -6.29 -0.80
C TRP A 50 10.51 -5.34 -0.21
N GLY A 51 10.86 -4.07 0.04
CA GLY A 51 9.90 -3.07 0.50
C GLY A 51 8.76 -2.85 -0.50
N GLY A 52 9.06 -2.79 -1.80
CA GLY A 52 8.07 -2.67 -2.87
C GLY A 52 7.12 -3.88 -2.92
N LEU A 53 7.65 -5.09 -2.76
CA LEU A 53 6.86 -6.32 -2.69
C LEU A 53 5.93 -6.33 -1.48
N ILE A 54 6.41 -5.93 -0.29
CA ILE A 54 5.61 -5.86 0.93
C ILE A 54 4.40 -4.92 0.74
N LEU A 55 4.63 -3.73 0.19
CA LEU A 55 3.56 -2.76 -0.04
C LEU A 55 2.56 -3.23 -1.11
N THR A 56 3.03 -3.92 -2.15
CA THR A 56 2.16 -4.53 -3.16
C THR A 56 1.29 -5.64 -2.55
N PHE A 57 1.89 -6.48 -1.70
CA PHE A 57 1.19 -7.52 -0.97
C PHE A 57 0.14 -6.94 -0.02
N LEU A 58 0.48 -5.85 0.69
CA LEU A 58 -0.46 -5.13 1.55
C LEU A 58 -1.66 -4.60 0.76
N ALA A 59 -1.46 -4.02 -0.42
CA ALA A 59 -2.55 -3.59 -1.29
C ALA A 59 -3.47 -4.76 -1.67
N GLY A 60 -2.89 -5.91 -2.04
CA GLY A 60 -3.64 -7.14 -2.33
C GLY A 60 -4.42 -7.65 -1.12
N ALA A 61 -3.81 -7.65 0.07
CA ALA A 61 -4.44 -8.08 1.32
C ALA A 61 -5.64 -7.19 1.70
N ILE A 62 -5.54 -5.87 1.49
CA ILE A 62 -6.66 -4.94 1.70
C ILE A 62 -7.82 -5.28 0.76
N ILE A 63 -7.54 -5.50 -0.54
CA ILE A 63 -8.57 -5.88 -1.51
C ILE A 63 -9.23 -7.20 -1.12
N TYR A 64 -8.43 -8.22 -0.78
CA TYR A 64 -8.93 -9.53 -0.38
C TYR A 64 -9.82 -9.46 0.86
N SER A 65 -9.37 -8.74 1.90
CA SER A 65 -10.12 -8.56 3.14
C SER A 65 -11.48 -7.90 2.91
N GLN A 66 -11.53 -6.85 2.08
CA GLN A 66 -12.76 -6.13 1.77
C GLN A 66 -13.74 -6.98 0.96
N ASN A 67 -13.23 -7.77 0.01
CA ASN A 67 -14.05 -8.72 -0.74
C ASN A 67 -14.63 -9.81 0.17
N GLY A 68 -13.84 -10.36 1.10
CA GLY A 68 -14.32 -11.36 2.06
C GLY A 68 -15.38 -10.82 3.03
N GLN A 69 -15.20 -9.59 3.52
CA GLN A 69 -16.21 -8.91 4.34
C GLN A 69 -17.51 -8.67 3.55
N SER A 70 -17.40 -8.21 2.31
CA SER A 70 -18.55 -7.97 1.43
C SER A 70 -19.35 -9.25 1.14
N GLN A 71 -18.67 -10.37 0.90
CA GLN A 71 -19.34 -11.66 0.72
C GLN A 71 -20.04 -12.15 2.00
N SER A 72 -19.40 -11.96 3.16
CA SER A 72 -19.98 -12.37 4.45
C SER A 72 -21.23 -11.54 4.80
N GLU A 73 -21.17 -10.23 4.58
CA GLU A 73 -22.26 -9.29 4.88
C GLU A 73 -23.43 -9.46 3.89
N SER A 74 -23.14 -9.64 2.60
CA SER A 74 -24.18 -9.95 1.60
C SER A 74 -24.90 -11.26 1.90
N GLY A 75 -24.17 -12.30 2.33
CA GLY A 75 -24.75 -13.57 2.77
C GLY A 75 -25.64 -13.44 4.01
N MET A 76 -25.27 -12.59 4.97
CA MET A 76 -26.11 -12.29 6.15
C MET A 76 -27.35 -11.47 5.79
N ARG A 77 -27.22 -10.41 4.97
CA ARG A 77 -28.37 -9.57 4.57
C ARG A 77 -29.35 -10.31 3.67
N ALA A 78 -28.89 -11.20 2.80
CA ALA A 78 -29.75 -12.08 2.01
C ALA A 78 -30.64 -12.97 2.89
N ARG A 79 -30.13 -13.44 4.04
CA ARG A 79 -30.93 -14.20 5.02
C ARG A 79 -31.97 -13.34 5.75
N LEU A 80 -31.77 -12.02 5.79
CA LEU A 80 -32.68 -11.04 6.40
C LEU A 80 -33.66 -10.43 5.37
N GLY A 81 -33.59 -10.80 4.10
CA GLY A 81 -34.43 -10.25 3.03
C GLY A 81 -34.07 -8.81 2.63
N GLU A 82 -32.92 -8.29 3.06
CA GLU A 82 -32.48 -6.94 2.77
C GLU A 82 -31.61 -6.90 1.49
N GLY A 83 -31.83 -5.88 0.65
CA GLY A 83 -30.98 -5.62 -0.52
C GLY A 83 -29.58 -5.14 -0.12
N TYR A 84 -28.54 -5.81 -0.62
CA TYR A 84 -27.16 -5.45 -0.34
C TYR A 84 -26.59 -4.50 -1.41
N ARG A 85 -26.07 -3.34 -0.97
CA ARG A 85 -25.19 -2.50 -1.79
C ARG A 85 -23.77 -2.70 -1.29
N ALA A 86 -22.90 -3.30 -2.11
CA ALA A 86 -21.51 -3.53 -1.75
C ALA A 86 -20.82 -2.21 -1.35
N PRO A 87 -20.15 -2.15 -0.19
CA PRO A 87 -19.31 -1.02 0.15
C PRO A 87 -18.22 -0.90 -0.90
N GLY A 88 -18.01 0.32 -1.39
CA GLY A 88 -16.95 0.58 -2.36
C GLY A 88 -15.59 0.23 -1.76
N LEU A 89 -14.70 -0.34 -2.58
CA LEU A 89 -13.33 -0.63 -2.15
C LEU A 89 -12.67 0.62 -1.55
N PRO A 90 -11.85 0.47 -0.50
CA PRO A 90 -11.11 1.57 0.09
C PRO A 90 -9.94 1.94 -0.83
N TRP A 91 -10.25 2.64 -1.92
CA TRP A 91 -9.30 2.99 -2.97
C TRP A 91 -8.15 3.85 -2.47
N ALA A 92 -8.39 4.72 -1.49
CA ALA A 92 -7.36 5.59 -0.94
C ALA A 92 -6.17 4.79 -0.35
N PRO A 93 -6.33 3.89 0.63
CA PRO A 93 -5.20 3.12 1.17
C PRO A 93 -4.59 2.16 0.14
N ILE A 94 -5.38 1.58 -0.77
CA ILE A 94 -4.86 0.74 -1.86
C ILE A 94 -3.91 1.56 -2.75
N LEU A 95 -4.35 2.73 -3.22
CA LEU A 95 -3.54 3.61 -4.06
C LEU A 95 -2.31 4.13 -3.32
N THR A 96 -2.44 4.48 -2.05
CA THR A 96 -1.31 4.88 -1.20
C THR A 96 -0.24 3.78 -1.14
N ALA A 97 -0.62 2.53 -0.90
CA ALA A 97 0.31 1.40 -0.86
C ALA A 97 0.97 1.16 -2.23
N LEU A 98 0.20 1.21 -3.32
CA LEU A 98 0.71 1.04 -4.68
C LEU A 98 1.67 2.16 -5.13
N ILE A 99 1.36 3.41 -4.79
CA ILE A 99 2.25 4.55 -5.05
C ILE A 99 3.56 4.36 -4.28
N GLY A 100 3.48 3.99 -3.00
CA GLY A 100 4.65 3.68 -2.18
C GLY A 100 5.50 2.56 -2.78
N ALA A 101 4.88 1.46 -3.21
CA ALA A 101 5.56 0.35 -3.88
C ALA A 101 6.26 0.81 -5.17
N GLY A 102 5.57 1.61 -6.00
CA GLY A 102 6.12 2.14 -7.24
C GLY A 102 7.38 2.99 -7.02
N ILE A 103 7.40 3.83 -6.00
CA ILE A 103 8.57 4.65 -5.65
C ILE A 103 9.76 3.77 -5.25
N LEU A 104 9.50 2.71 -4.49
CA LEU A 104 10.54 1.77 -4.08
C LEU A 104 11.13 1.02 -5.26
N PHE A 105 10.30 0.55 -6.20
CA PHE A 105 10.77 -0.09 -7.43
C PHE A 105 11.54 0.88 -8.34
N LEU A 106 11.11 2.15 -8.43
CA LEU A 106 11.88 3.19 -9.14
C LEU A 106 13.25 3.42 -8.49
N GLY A 107 13.31 3.47 -7.16
CA GLY A 107 14.57 3.56 -6.41
C GLY A 107 15.48 2.36 -6.64
N GLN A 108 14.92 1.14 -6.60
CA GLN A 108 15.65 -0.08 -6.93
C GLN A 108 16.19 -0.04 -8.38
N PHE A 109 15.35 0.35 -9.34
CA PHE A 109 15.74 0.44 -10.75
C PHE A 109 16.89 1.44 -10.95
N ALA A 110 16.86 2.59 -10.28
CA ALA A 110 17.93 3.59 -10.36
C ALA A 110 19.26 3.13 -9.73
N LEU A 111 19.22 2.13 -8.84
CA LEU A 111 20.40 1.62 -8.14
C LEU A 111 21.02 0.38 -8.82
N ASN A 112 20.26 -0.35 -9.62
CA ASN A 112 20.78 -1.41 -10.48
C ASN A 112 21.49 -0.84 -11.72
#